data_AF-A0A971L672-F1
#
_entry.id   AF-A0A971L672-F1
#
_cell.length_a   1.000
_cell.length_b   1.000
_cell.length_c   1.000
_cell.angle_alpha   90.00
_cell.angle_beta   90.00
_cell.angle_gamma   90.00
#
_symmetry.space_group_name_H-M   'P 1'
#
loop_
_entity.id
_entity.type
_entity.pdbx_description
1 polymer ?
#
loop_
_entity_poly.entity_id
_entity_poly.type
_entity_poly.pdbx_seq_one_letter_code
_entity_poly.pdbx_strand_id
1 'polypeptide(L)'
;ANETRYALDLPQVINWIENDGPKPKTIYDANFSPTRLHTLRTRNSAAYKGIYALLMHDETKDWLSATKIDFSTYFSETIDIHHIFPVAWCFKNGVSKDDYNCIINKTPLSSRTNRIVSGEAPSKYLLRIQKHAGVSDDEFRNILKSHVLSPELLYVDDFKNFFIDRKEKILQRIEKAMNKSIPREATQIEEGVYMDEENEEE
;
A
#
# COMPACT_ATOMS: atom_id res chain seq x y z
N ALA A 1 -10.75 6.86 -15.99
CA ALA A 1 -11.33 5.87 -16.91
C ALA A 1 -12.26 6.59 -17.86
N ASN A 2 -12.41 6.10 -19.09
CA ASN A 2 -13.27 6.65 -20.12
C ASN A 2 -14.70 6.11 -20.01
N GLU A 3 -15.70 6.93 -20.34
CA GLU A 3 -17.14 6.60 -20.22
C GLU A 3 -17.51 5.28 -20.91
N THR A 4 -16.83 4.93 -22.00
CA THR A 4 -17.03 3.69 -22.76
C THR A 4 -16.65 2.42 -21.97
N ARG A 5 -15.68 2.49 -21.05
CA ARG A 5 -15.31 1.34 -20.20
C ARG A 5 -16.36 1.04 -19.15
N TYR A 6 -16.88 2.08 -18.48
CA TYR A 6 -17.91 1.92 -17.46
C TYR A 6 -19.22 1.32 -17.99
N ALA A 7 -19.59 1.68 -19.23
CA ALA A 7 -20.77 1.12 -19.90
C ALA A 7 -20.68 -0.41 -20.13
N LEU A 8 -19.47 -0.97 -20.14
CA LEU A 8 -19.24 -2.40 -20.34
C LEU A 8 -19.02 -3.16 -19.03
N ASP A 9 -18.47 -2.52 -18.00
CA ASP A 9 -18.08 -3.20 -16.75
C ASP A 9 -19.28 -3.90 -16.08
N LEU A 10 -20.38 -3.18 -15.83
CA LEU A 10 -21.54 -3.76 -15.13
C LEU A 10 -22.22 -4.90 -15.93
N PRO A 11 -22.59 -4.72 -17.22
CA PRO A 11 -23.19 -5.81 -17.99
C PRO A 11 -22.27 -7.03 -18.12
N GLN A 12 -20.97 -6.83 -18.32
CA GLN A 12 -20.03 -7.95 -18.47
C GLN A 12 -19.82 -8.70 -17.17
N VAL A 13 -19.73 -8.01 -16.03
CA VAL A 13 -19.60 -8.65 -14.71
C VAL A 13 -20.87 -9.43 -14.36
N ILE A 14 -22.05 -8.85 -14.55
CA ILE A 14 -23.32 -9.56 -14.32
C ILE A 14 -23.39 -10.82 -15.18
N ASN A 15 -23.12 -10.69 -16.49
CA ASN A 15 -23.16 -11.83 -17.39
C ASN A 15 -22.15 -12.93 -17.02
N TRP A 16 -20.96 -12.55 -16.54
CA TRP A 16 -19.96 -13.51 -16.07
C TRP A 16 -20.42 -14.29 -14.83
N ILE A 17 -21.07 -13.61 -13.88
CA ILE A 17 -21.51 -14.22 -12.62
C ILE A 17 -22.80 -15.03 -12.79
N GLU A 18 -23.81 -14.47 -13.45
CA GLU A 18 -25.15 -15.05 -13.51
C GLU A 18 -25.33 -16.07 -14.63
N ASN A 19 -24.60 -15.90 -15.75
CA ASN A 19 -24.80 -16.69 -16.97
C ASN A 19 -23.57 -17.51 -17.38
N ASP A 20 -22.55 -17.61 -16.51
CA ASP A 20 -21.24 -18.22 -16.85
C ASP A 20 -20.64 -17.64 -18.15
N GLY A 21 -20.85 -16.34 -18.35
CA GLY A 21 -20.39 -15.61 -19.53
C GLY A 21 -18.86 -15.49 -19.60
N PRO A 22 -18.31 -14.95 -20.70
CA PRO A 22 -16.88 -14.75 -20.80
C PRO A 22 -16.38 -13.76 -19.74
N LYS A 23 -15.12 -13.95 -19.32
CA LYS A 23 -14.43 -13.06 -18.40
C LYS A 23 -14.52 -11.59 -18.89
N PRO A 24 -14.89 -10.62 -18.04
CA PRO A 24 -15.01 -9.22 -18.44
C PRO A 24 -13.73 -8.68 -19.07
N LYS A 25 -13.89 -7.87 -20.12
CA LYS A 25 -12.77 -7.33 -20.89
C LYS A 25 -11.85 -6.47 -20.01
N THR A 26 -12.42 -5.76 -19.04
CA THR A 26 -11.68 -4.97 -18.04
C THR A 26 -10.60 -5.78 -17.32
N ILE A 27 -10.83 -7.08 -17.08
CA ILE A 27 -9.84 -7.95 -16.42
C ILE A 27 -8.77 -8.42 -17.41
N TYR A 28 -9.15 -8.72 -18.65
CA TYR A 28 -8.20 -9.12 -19.69
C TYR A 28 -7.28 -7.96 -20.13
N ASP A 29 -7.83 -6.76 -20.28
CA ASP A 29 -7.08 -5.57 -20.70
C ASP A 29 -6.27 -4.92 -19.57
N ALA A 30 -6.54 -5.29 -18.31
CA ALA A 30 -5.83 -4.73 -17.16
C ALA A 30 -4.33 -4.95 -17.27
N ASN A 31 -3.57 -3.87 -17.22
CA ASN A 31 -2.12 -3.84 -17.12
C ASN A 31 -1.74 -2.94 -15.94
N PHE A 32 -0.51 -3.05 -15.47
CA PHE A 32 0.00 -2.23 -14.38
C PHE A 32 1.43 -1.80 -14.69
N SER A 33 1.69 -0.49 -14.64
CA SER A 33 3.02 0.06 -14.85
C SER A 33 3.78 0.17 -13.52
N PRO A 34 5.06 -0.26 -13.40
CA PRO A 34 5.83 -0.10 -12.17
C PRO A 34 5.94 1.34 -11.67
N THR A 35 5.96 2.31 -12.59
CA THR A 35 6.01 3.75 -12.27
C THR A 35 4.73 4.22 -11.60
N ARG A 36 3.62 3.50 -11.78
CA ARG A 36 2.32 3.84 -11.18
C ARG A 36 2.41 3.89 -9.67
N LEU A 37 3.13 2.95 -9.03
CA LEU A 37 3.35 2.96 -7.57
C LEU A 37 3.90 4.31 -7.07
N HIS A 38 4.80 4.93 -7.82
CA HIS A 38 5.39 6.23 -7.47
C HIS A 38 4.39 7.39 -7.49
N THR A 39 3.31 7.25 -8.26
CA THR A 39 2.29 8.30 -8.42
C THR A 39 1.07 8.10 -7.53
N LEU A 40 0.93 6.93 -6.90
CA LEU A 40 -0.21 6.62 -6.03
C LEU A 40 -0.02 7.30 -4.67
N ARG A 41 -0.58 8.50 -4.53
CA ARG A 41 -0.48 9.32 -3.30
C ARG A 41 -1.77 9.32 -2.47
N THR A 42 -2.93 9.27 -3.14
CA THR A 42 -4.23 9.43 -2.50
C THR A 42 -5.01 8.11 -2.43
N ARG A 43 -5.80 7.94 -1.36
CA ARG A 43 -6.65 6.76 -1.14
C ARG A 43 -7.83 6.64 -2.11
N ASN A 44 -8.12 7.69 -2.87
CA ASN A 44 -9.23 7.71 -3.83
C ASN A 44 -8.96 6.85 -5.07
N SER A 45 -7.68 6.64 -5.42
CA SER A 45 -7.28 5.83 -6.57
C SER A 45 -7.73 4.37 -6.44
N ALA A 46 -8.31 3.81 -7.51
CA ALA A 46 -8.70 2.40 -7.57
C ALA A 46 -7.49 1.46 -7.42
N ALA A 47 -6.36 1.79 -8.06
CA ALA A 47 -5.12 1.02 -7.93
C ALA A 47 -4.57 1.05 -6.49
N TYR A 48 -4.69 2.19 -5.82
CA TYR A 48 -4.34 2.32 -4.42
C TYR A 48 -5.20 1.42 -3.54
N LYS A 49 -6.53 1.45 -3.73
CA LYS A 49 -7.47 0.57 -3.02
C LYS A 49 -7.18 -0.90 -3.30
N GLY A 50 -6.77 -1.24 -4.52
CA GLY A 50 -6.34 -2.59 -4.90
C GLY A 50 -5.12 -3.06 -4.12
N ILE A 51 -4.08 -2.22 -3.99
CA ILE A 51 -2.90 -2.54 -3.17
C ILE A 51 -3.31 -2.74 -1.71
N TYR A 52 -4.17 -1.87 -1.19
CA TYR A 52 -4.65 -2.01 0.18
C TYR A 52 -5.45 -3.31 0.40
N ALA A 53 -6.31 -3.67 -0.54
CA ALA A 53 -7.03 -4.95 -0.50
C ALA A 53 -6.07 -6.16 -0.53
N LEU A 54 -4.97 -6.07 -1.28
CA LEU A 54 -3.92 -7.11 -1.26
C LEU A 54 -3.25 -7.21 0.11
N LEU A 55 -2.97 -6.09 0.78
CA LEU A 55 -2.43 -6.11 2.14
C LEU A 55 -3.39 -6.77 3.13
N MET A 56 -4.69 -6.44 3.06
CA MET A 56 -5.71 -7.06 3.92
C MET A 56 -5.86 -8.56 3.62
N HIS A 57 -5.77 -8.97 2.35
CA HIS A 57 -5.76 -10.38 1.94
C HIS A 57 -4.55 -11.14 2.51
N ASP A 58 -3.39 -10.49 2.56
CA ASP A 58 -2.15 -11.02 3.17
C ASP A 58 -2.17 -11.00 4.72
N GLU A 59 -3.35 -10.82 5.32
CA GLU A 59 -3.57 -10.85 6.77
C GLU A 59 -2.73 -9.83 7.56
N THR A 60 -2.55 -8.65 6.98
CA THR A 60 -1.89 -7.51 7.64
C THR A 60 -2.47 -7.26 9.04
N LYS A 61 -1.61 -7.04 10.05
CA LYS A 61 -1.99 -6.79 11.45
C LYS A 61 -1.50 -5.44 11.94
N ASP A 62 -2.29 -4.72 12.73
CA ASP A 62 -1.81 -3.48 13.36
C ASP A 62 -0.60 -3.74 14.26
N TRP A 63 0.41 -2.87 14.19
CA TRP A 63 1.70 -3.10 14.85
C TRP A 63 1.61 -3.08 16.37
N LEU A 64 0.63 -2.37 16.94
CA LEU A 64 0.50 -2.24 18.39
C LEU A 64 -0.49 -3.25 18.95
N SER A 65 -1.66 -3.43 18.35
CA SER A 65 -2.69 -4.34 18.86
C SER A 65 -2.45 -5.80 18.44
N ALA A 66 -1.56 -6.03 17.46
CA ALA A 66 -1.36 -7.33 16.80
C ALA A 66 -2.65 -7.93 16.20
N THR A 67 -3.68 -7.10 16.03
CA THR A 67 -5.00 -7.51 15.53
C THR A 67 -5.02 -7.39 14.01
N LYS A 68 -5.62 -8.38 13.34
CA LYS A 68 -5.77 -8.39 11.89
C LYS A 68 -6.57 -7.16 11.44
N ILE A 69 -6.06 -6.47 10.43
CA ILE A 69 -6.74 -5.38 9.74
C ILE A 69 -7.65 -5.99 8.68
N ASP A 70 -8.95 -5.96 8.96
CA ASP A 70 -10.04 -6.40 8.10
C ASP A 70 -11.13 -5.33 8.02
N PHE A 71 -12.21 -5.60 7.29
CA PHE A 71 -13.30 -4.64 7.14
C PHE A 71 -13.94 -4.22 8.49
N SER A 72 -13.98 -5.10 9.48
CA SER A 72 -14.62 -4.81 10.77
C SER A 72 -13.73 -3.94 11.67
N THR A 73 -12.45 -4.26 11.73
CA THR A 73 -11.44 -3.53 12.50
C THR A 73 -11.07 -2.20 11.86
N TYR A 74 -11.18 -2.09 10.53
CA TYR A 74 -10.96 -0.85 9.80
C TYR A 74 -11.77 0.32 10.36
N PHE A 75 -13.07 0.10 10.58
CA PHE A 75 -13.98 1.13 11.11
C PHE A 75 -13.87 1.31 12.63
N SER A 76 -13.73 0.22 13.39
CA SER A 76 -13.72 0.29 14.86
C SER A 76 -12.41 0.83 15.44
N GLU A 77 -11.27 0.57 14.78
CA GLU A 77 -9.95 1.01 15.24
C GLU A 77 -9.45 2.29 14.55
N THR A 78 -10.28 2.93 13.72
CA THR A 78 -9.92 4.13 12.94
C THR A 78 -8.62 3.90 12.16
N ILE A 79 -8.56 2.79 11.42
CA ILE A 79 -7.40 2.47 10.59
C ILE A 79 -7.30 3.49 9.47
N ASP A 80 -6.16 4.15 9.35
CA ASP A 80 -5.83 5.01 8.22
C ASP A 80 -4.44 4.67 7.70
N ILE A 81 -4.05 5.32 6.61
CA ILE A 81 -2.82 5.01 5.92
C ILE A 81 -1.77 6.06 6.23
N HIS A 82 -0.67 5.57 6.80
CA HIS A 82 0.38 6.40 7.37
C HIS A 82 1.73 6.07 6.75
N HIS A 83 2.61 7.05 6.81
CA HIS A 83 3.98 6.91 6.32
C HIS A 83 4.78 5.96 7.21
N ILE A 84 5.48 5.00 6.59
CA ILE A 84 6.39 4.08 7.30
C ILE A 84 7.61 4.86 7.76
N PHE A 85 8.31 5.52 6.84
CA PHE A 85 9.28 6.55 7.17
C PHE A 85 8.55 7.89 7.28
N PRO A 86 8.42 8.50 8.47
CA PRO A 86 7.61 9.71 8.64
C PRO A 86 8.10 10.89 7.81
N VAL A 87 7.18 11.77 7.43
CA VAL A 87 7.47 12.95 6.60
C VAL A 87 8.58 13.82 7.20
N ALA A 88 8.52 14.07 8.52
CA ALA A 88 9.53 14.88 9.22
C ALA A 88 10.93 14.24 9.15
N TRP A 89 11.03 12.92 9.27
CA TRP A 89 12.28 12.20 9.10
C TRP A 89 12.76 12.26 7.64
N CYS A 90 11.88 12.03 6.67
CA CYS A 90 12.19 12.05 5.24
C CYS A 90 12.74 13.42 4.82
N PHE A 91 12.06 14.51 5.22
CA PHE A 91 12.47 15.88 4.94
C PHE A 91 13.87 16.17 5.49
N LYS A 92 14.13 15.80 6.75
CA LYS A 92 15.44 16.00 7.40
C LYS A 92 16.57 15.22 6.70
N ASN A 93 16.26 14.08 6.08
CA ASN A 93 17.25 13.22 5.41
C ASN A 93 17.30 13.43 3.88
N GLY A 94 16.66 14.46 3.35
CA GLY A 94 16.73 14.81 1.92
C GLY A 94 16.00 13.83 1.00
N VAL A 95 15.03 13.05 1.52
CA VAL A 95 14.17 12.19 0.71
C VAL A 95 13.15 13.05 -0.03
N SER A 96 12.97 12.79 -1.33
CA SER A 96 12.08 13.59 -2.17
C SER A 96 10.61 13.43 -1.76
N LYS A 97 9.79 14.48 -1.99
CA LYS A 97 8.34 14.44 -1.75
C LYS A 97 7.65 13.33 -2.53
N ASP A 98 8.11 13.05 -3.74
CA ASP A 98 7.55 11.98 -4.57
C ASP A 98 7.81 10.60 -3.97
N ASP A 99 9.00 10.37 -3.43
CA ASP A 99 9.34 9.10 -2.79
C ASP A 99 8.55 8.90 -1.49
N TYR A 100 8.56 9.90 -0.60
CA TYR A 100 7.95 9.70 0.72
C TYR A 100 6.42 9.72 0.66
N ASN A 101 5.77 10.43 -0.28
CA ASN A 101 4.29 10.50 -0.34
C ASN A 101 3.62 9.38 -1.16
N CYS A 102 4.38 8.58 -1.90
CA CYS A 102 3.81 7.49 -2.69
C CYS A 102 3.42 6.28 -1.84
N ILE A 103 2.67 5.36 -2.43
CA ILE A 103 2.13 4.16 -1.76
C ILE A 103 3.23 3.23 -1.21
N ILE A 104 4.45 3.29 -1.79
CA ILE A 104 5.57 2.46 -1.36
C ILE A 104 5.94 2.79 0.09
N ASN A 105 5.92 4.07 0.48
CA ASN A 105 6.21 4.49 1.85
C ASN A 105 4.96 4.56 2.74
N LYS A 106 3.84 3.93 2.36
CA LYS A 106 2.57 4.02 3.09
C LYS A 106 2.06 2.65 3.51
N THR A 107 1.43 2.58 4.68
CA THR A 107 0.90 1.34 5.26
C THR A 107 -0.31 1.62 6.17
N PRO A 108 -1.30 0.72 6.23
CA PRO A 108 -2.43 0.87 7.16
C PRO A 108 -1.96 0.70 8.61
N LEU A 109 -2.36 1.61 9.50
CA LEU A 109 -2.14 1.51 10.94
C LEU A 109 -3.33 2.11 11.67
N SER A 110 -3.59 1.66 12.90
CA SER A 110 -4.55 2.34 13.77
C SER A 110 -4.05 3.72 14.15
N SER A 111 -4.99 4.64 14.43
CA SER A 111 -4.66 5.97 14.94
C SER A 111 -3.81 5.91 16.22
N ARG A 112 -4.00 4.88 17.06
CA ARG A 112 -3.21 4.64 18.28
C ARG A 112 -1.77 4.29 17.94
N THR A 113 -1.54 3.41 16.97
CA THR A 113 -0.19 3.07 16.49
C THR A 113 0.49 4.29 15.88
N ASN A 114 -0.21 5.06 15.03
CA ASN A 114 0.33 6.25 14.39
C ASN A 114 0.81 7.32 15.38
N ARG A 115 0.13 7.48 16.53
CA ARG A 115 0.58 8.38 17.62
C ARG A 115 1.97 8.02 18.16
N ILE A 116 2.36 6.73 18.14
CA ILE A 116 3.67 6.27 18.61
C ILE A 116 4.75 6.46 17.54
N VAL A 117 4.39 6.27 16.26
CA VAL A 117 5.26 6.49 15.09
C VAL A 117 5.81 7.92 15.13
N SER A 118 4.94 8.92 15.31
CA SER A 118 5.31 10.34 15.40
C SER A 118 6.12 10.81 14.16
N GLY A 119 7.12 11.68 14.34
CA GLY A 119 8.01 12.17 13.28
C GLY A 119 9.40 11.53 13.26
N GLU A 120 9.62 10.44 14.02
CA GLU A 120 10.93 9.84 14.24
C GLU A 120 11.28 8.72 13.25
N ALA A 121 12.54 8.30 13.26
CA ALA A 121 13.02 7.20 12.43
C ALA A 121 12.36 5.85 12.81
N PRO A 122 12.16 4.93 11.85
CA PRO A 122 11.69 3.56 12.12
C PRO A 122 12.46 2.84 13.22
N SER A 123 13.79 2.91 13.22
CA SER A 123 14.64 2.30 14.25
C SER A 123 14.27 2.72 15.68
N LYS A 124 13.75 3.94 15.85
CA LYS A 124 13.36 4.49 17.15
C LYS A 124 11.94 4.13 17.54
N TYR A 125 10.98 4.41 16.67
CA TYR A 125 9.57 4.20 17.03
C TYR A 125 9.24 2.71 17.09
N LEU A 126 9.88 1.85 16.30
CA LEU A 126 9.62 0.40 16.32
C LEU A 126 9.99 -0.21 17.67
N LEU A 127 11.08 0.22 18.30
CA LEU A 127 11.44 -0.22 19.66
C LEU A 127 10.35 0.14 20.68
N ARG A 128 9.73 1.31 20.53
CA ARG A 128 8.61 1.72 21.39
C ARG A 128 7.37 0.90 21.14
N ILE A 129 6.99 0.69 19.87
CA ILE A 129 5.80 -0.10 19.53
C ILE A 129 5.97 -1.53 20.01
N GLN A 130 7.11 -2.16 19.72
CA GLN A 130 7.45 -3.52 20.13
C GLN A 130 7.31 -3.72 21.65
N LYS A 131 7.79 -2.77 22.46
CA LYS A 131 7.66 -2.81 23.93
C LYS A 131 6.20 -2.83 24.41
N HIS A 132 5.28 -2.24 23.65
CA HIS A 132 3.87 -2.13 24.03
C HIS A 132 2.96 -3.10 23.28
N ALA A 133 3.46 -3.81 22.27
CA ALA A 133 2.68 -4.71 21.44
C ALA A 133 2.26 -6.00 22.17
N GLY A 134 2.94 -6.36 23.26
CA GLY A 134 2.60 -7.54 24.06
C GLY A 134 2.85 -8.87 23.36
N VAL A 135 3.70 -8.89 22.32
CA VAL A 135 4.08 -10.07 21.54
C VAL A 135 5.60 -10.32 21.59
N SER A 136 6.04 -11.50 21.16
CA SER A 136 7.47 -11.82 21.06
C SER A 136 8.14 -11.04 19.92
N ASP A 137 9.47 -10.93 19.96
CA ASP A 137 10.27 -10.29 18.92
C ASP A 137 10.12 -10.95 17.54
N ASP A 138 9.93 -12.27 17.51
CA ASP A 138 9.66 -13.00 16.27
C ASP A 138 8.27 -12.67 15.73
N GLU A 139 7.25 -12.64 16.58
CA GLU A 139 5.89 -12.28 16.16
C GLU A 139 5.80 -10.82 15.73
N PHE A 140 6.46 -9.89 16.41
CA PHE A 140 6.53 -8.49 15.99
C PHE A 140 7.18 -8.35 14.61
N ARG A 141 8.27 -9.09 14.34
CA ARG A 141 8.88 -9.15 13.00
C ARG A 141 7.93 -9.74 11.96
N ASN A 142 7.13 -10.74 12.31
CA ASN A 142 6.11 -11.30 11.40
C ASN A 142 4.99 -10.30 11.13
N ILE A 143 4.57 -9.52 12.13
CA ILE A 143 3.61 -8.43 11.97
C ILE A 143 4.17 -7.43 10.96
N LEU A 144 5.41 -6.94 11.11
CA LEU A 144 6.01 -6.04 10.12
C LEU A 144 6.03 -6.67 8.72
N LYS A 145 6.44 -7.93 8.59
CA LYS A 145 6.45 -8.65 7.30
C LYS A 145 5.07 -8.75 6.65
N SER A 146 3.99 -8.83 7.42
CA SER A 146 2.61 -8.85 6.90
C SER A 146 2.27 -7.59 6.10
N HIS A 147 2.90 -6.45 6.45
CA HIS A 147 2.78 -5.20 5.68
C HIS A 147 3.70 -5.14 4.46
N VAL A 148 4.36 -6.23 4.06
CA VAL A 148 5.35 -6.22 2.97
C VAL A 148 6.58 -5.38 3.35
N LEU A 149 7.07 -5.56 4.58
CA LEU A 149 8.27 -4.92 5.10
C LEU A 149 9.40 -5.92 5.29
N SER A 150 10.62 -5.42 5.14
CA SER A 150 11.86 -6.07 5.57
C SER A 150 12.32 -5.42 6.88
N PRO A 151 12.05 -6.02 8.06
CA PRO A 151 12.36 -5.41 9.36
C PRO A 151 13.82 -4.94 9.47
N GLU A 152 14.75 -5.72 8.91
CA GLU A 152 16.19 -5.43 8.87
C GLU A 152 16.51 -4.05 8.26
N LEU A 153 15.76 -3.61 7.25
CA LEU A 153 15.96 -2.29 6.62
C LEU A 153 15.38 -1.16 7.46
N LEU A 154 14.31 -1.43 8.21
CA LEU A 154 13.66 -0.45 9.07
C LEU A 154 14.48 -0.20 10.35
N TYR A 155 15.03 -1.26 10.96
CA TYR A 155 15.82 -1.11 12.19
C TYR A 155 17.14 -0.36 11.99
N VAL A 156 17.61 -0.21 10.75
CA VAL A 156 18.81 0.59 10.39
C VAL A 156 18.48 1.85 9.61
N ASP A 157 17.20 2.22 9.52
CA ASP A 157 16.70 3.41 8.81
C ASP A 157 17.13 3.52 7.33
N ASP A 158 17.32 2.39 6.64
CA ASP A 158 17.77 2.36 5.25
C ASP A 158 16.60 2.56 4.29
N PHE A 159 16.19 3.82 4.13
CA PHE A 159 15.08 4.21 3.25
C PHE A 159 15.29 3.73 1.81
N LYS A 160 16.51 3.82 1.27
CA LYS A 160 16.79 3.53 -0.14
C LYS A 160 16.53 2.05 -0.44
N ASN A 161 17.13 1.15 0.36
CA ASN A 161 16.93 -0.28 0.14
C ASN A 161 15.52 -0.71 0.55
N PHE A 162 14.94 -0.11 1.60
CA PHE A 162 13.52 -0.32 1.95
C PHE A 162 12.61 -0.04 0.75
N PHE A 163 12.82 1.10 0.08
CA PHE A 163 11.98 1.55 -1.00
C PHE A 163 12.06 0.59 -2.20
N ILE A 164 13.26 0.17 -2.57
CA ILE A 164 13.50 -0.77 -3.68
C ILE A 164 12.89 -2.15 -3.35
N ASP A 165 13.16 -2.68 -2.16
CA ASP A 165 12.67 -3.98 -1.70
C ASP A 165 11.14 -4.03 -1.65
N ARG A 166 10.53 -3.04 -0.99
CA ARG A 166 9.07 -2.97 -0.85
C ARG A 166 8.39 -2.75 -2.19
N LYS A 167 8.94 -1.91 -3.07
CA LYS A 167 8.43 -1.72 -4.44
C LYS A 167 8.36 -3.05 -5.17
N GLU A 168 9.45 -3.83 -5.18
CA GLU A 168 9.48 -5.12 -5.87
C GLU A 168 8.51 -6.13 -5.25
N LYS A 169 8.46 -6.23 -3.92
CA LYS A 169 7.53 -7.14 -3.22
C LYS A 169 6.05 -6.78 -3.43
N ILE A 170 5.72 -5.50 -3.61
CA ILE A 170 4.37 -5.05 -4.00
C ILE A 170 4.09 -5.44 -5.45
N LEU A 171 5.04 -5.22 -6.37
CA LEU A 171 4.86 -5.61 -7.78
C LEU A 171 4.61 -7.12 -7.92
N GLN A 172 5.35 -7.96 -7.22
CA GLN A 172 5.14 -9.42 -7.21
C GLN A 172 3.74 -9.82 -6.75
N ARG A 173 3.16 -9.10 -5.77
CA ARG A 173 1.77 -9.32 -5.33
C ARG A 173 0.77 -8.92 -6.38
N ILE A 174 1.00 -7.80 -7.06
CA ILE A 174 0.16 -7.35 -8.16
C ILE A 174 0.22 -8.37 -9.31
N GLU A 175 1.41 -8.86 -9.67
CA GLU A 175 1.58 -9.90 -10.70
C GLU A 175 0.80 -11.17 -10.35
N LYS A 176 0.92 -11.65 -9.11
CA LYS A 176 0.19 -12.81 -8.62
C LYS A 176 -1.32 -12.61 -8.68
N ALA A 177 -1.81 -11.44 -8.26
CA ALA A 177 -3.23 -11.12 -8.24
C ALA A 177 -3.82 -10.98 -9.65
N MET A 178 -3.05 -10.38 -10.57
CA MET A 178 -3.46 -10.19 -11.97
C MET A 178 -3.25 -11.44 -12.83
N ASN A 179 -2.43 -12.38 -12.35
CA ASN A 179 -1.89 -13.50 -13.13
C ASN A 179 -1.23 -13.02 -14.44
N LYS A 180 -0.44 -11.94 -14.35
CA LYS A 180 0.26 -11.30 -15.48
C LYS A 180 1.62 -10.83 -15.04
N SER A 181 2.61 -10.93 -15.93
CA SER A 181 3.93 -10.35 -15.66
C SER A 181 3.91 -8.84 -15.88
N ILE A 182 4.62 -8.11 -15.02
CA ILE A 182 4.85 -6.67 -15.12
C ILE A 182 6.31 -6.47 -15.56
N PRO A 183 6.55 -5.88 -16.75
CA PRO A 183 7.91 -5.55 -17.16
C PRO A 183 8.47 -4.41 -16.28
N ARG A 184 9.63 -4.64 -15.64
CA ARG A 184 10.24 -3.66 -14.71
C ARG A 184 10.79 -2.43 -15.44
N GLU A 185 11.15 -2.57 -16.70
CA GLU A 185 11.77 -1.53 -17.54
C GLU A 185 10.77 -0.81 -18.47
N ALA A 186 9.49 -1.21 -18.48
CA ALA A 186 8.52 -0.59 -19.39
C ALA A 186 8.01 0.74 -18.83
N THR A 187 8.28 1.84 -19.54
CA THR A 187 7.54 3.10 -19.37
C THR A 187 6.19 2.96 -20.08
N GLN A 188 5.20 2.36 -19.40
CA GLN A 188 3.82 2.43 -19.88
C GLN A 188 3.17 3.74 -19.40
N ILE A 189 2.69 4.54 -20.36
CA ILE A 189 1.85 5.71 -20.10
C ILE A 189 0.43 5.18 -19.92
N GLU A 190 -0.10 5.24 -18.69
CA GLU A 190 -1.52 4.95 -18.46
C GLU A 190 -2.39 6.08 -19.01
N GLU A 191 -3.50 5.73 -19.68
CA GLU A 191 -4.56 6.68 -20.01
C GLU A 191 -5.27 7.16 -18.74
N GLY A 192 -5.22 8.47 -18.48
CA GLY A 192 -5.88 9.11 -17.34
C GLY A 192 -4.96 9.34 -16.16
N VAL A 193 -4.05 10.33 -16.31
CA VAL A 193 -3.34 10.93 -15.17
C VAL A 193 -4.41 11.51 -14.24
N TYR A 194 -4.52 10.97 -13.03
CA TYR A 194 -5.31 11.59 -11.98
C TYR A 194 -4.53 12.83 -11.54
N MET A 195 -4.97 14.01 -12.00
CA MET A 195 -4.48 15.29 -11.52
C MET A 195 -5.18 15.56 -10.20
N ASP A 196 -4.43 15.54 -9.09
CA ASP A 196 -4.97 15.87 -7.78
C ASP A 196 -5.37 17.36 -7.76
N GLU A 197 -6.66 17.64 -7.59
CA GLU A 197 -7.14 18.90 -7.02
C GLU A 197 -7.12 18.74 -5.50
N GLU A 198 -5.98 18.93 -4.83
CA GLU A 198 -5.95 19.11 -3.36
C GLU A 198 -4.58 19.65 -2.93
N ASN A 199 -4.45 20.98 -3.02
CA ASN A 199 -3.61 21.80 -2.16
C ASN A 199 -4.42 22.16 -0.90
N GLU A 200 -4.73 21.18 -0.05
CA GLU A 200 -5.22 21.38 1.32
C GLU A 200 -4.62 20.18 2.07
N GLU A 201 -3.62 20.30 2.93
CA GLU A 201 -3.59 21.02 4.20
C GLU A 201 -2.12 21.37 4.57
N GLU A 202 -1.92 22.58 5.10
CA GLU A 202 -0.74 22.99 5.88
C GLU A 202 -0.78 22.42 7.31
#